data_AF-A0A962ILG6-F1
#
_entry.id   AF-A0A962ILG6-F1
#
_cell.length_a   1.000
_cell.length_b   1.000
_cell.length_c   1.000
_cell.angle_alpha   90.00
_cell.angle_beta   90.00
_cell.angle_gamma   90.00
#
_symmetry.space_group_name_H-M   'P 1'
#
loop_
_entity.id
_entity.type
_entity.pdbx_description
1 polymer ?
#
loop_
_entity_poly.entity_id
_entity_poly.type
_entity_poly.pdbx_seq_one_letter_code
_entity_poly.pdbx_strand_id
1 'polypeptide(L)'
;VMLGAVTFGHQQLQTVINAINELAAEVGVTPFPWAPPAENAELIAAVRTQALASVEAALGQTDKAERKLAINAARQACIEGLQAQAADQGWSDGEIARTFNDLEYSTMRETVLSGKPRLDGRDGKTIRAISVQTGLLPRTHGSSLFTRGETQAIVTVTLGTGKDAQ
;
A
#
# COMPACT_ATOMS: atom_id res chain seq x y z
N VAL A 1 4.32 -3.56 -28.48
CA VAL A 1 3.28 -2.52 -28.69
C VAL A 1 3.00 -1.75 -27.40
N MET A 2 2.46 -2.35 -26.33
CA MET A 2 2.07 -1.60 -25.11
C MET A 2 3.20 -0.83 -24.41
N LEU A 3 4.35 -1.47 -24.13
CA LEU A 3 5.50 -0.77 -23.53
C LEU A 3 6.01 0.37 -24.43
N GLY A 4 6.08 0.12 -25.74
CA GLY A 4 6.48 1.12 -26.72
C GLY A 4 5.55 2.33 -26.76
N ALA A 5 4.24 2.14 -26.57
CA ALA A 5 3.28 3.24 -26.49
C ALA A 5 3.52 4.12 -25.24
N VAL A 6 3.82 3.50 -24.09
CA VAL A 6 4.18 4.24 -22.86
C VAL A 6 5.47 5.03 -23.06
N THR A 7 6.50 4.39 -23.61
CA THR A 7 7.79 5.05 -23.90
C THR A 7 7.62 6.18 -24.90
N PHE A 8 6.84 5.97 -25.96
CA PHE A 8 6.56 6.99 -26.96
C PHE A 8 5.83 8.19 -26.34
N GLY A 9 4.77 7.95 -25.57
CA GLY A 9 4.08 9.01 -24.83
C GLY A 9 5.04 9.79 -23.92
N HIS A 10 5.87 9.08 -23.15
CA HIS A 10 6.88 9.69 -22.28
C HIS A 10 7.92 10.54 -23.03
N GLN A 11 8.30 10.14 -24.24
CA GLN A 11 9.20 10.92 -25.09
C GLN A 11 8.52 12.16 -25.66
N GLN A 12 7.29 12.03 -26.17
CA GLN A 12 6.58 13.15 -26.79
C GLN A 12 6.12 14.20 -25.78
N LEU A 13 5.82 13.81 -24.53
CA LEU A 13 5.43 14.76 -23.48
C LEU A 13 6.60 15.64 -22.99
N GLN A 14 7.86 15.30 -23.31
CA GLN A 14 9.02 16.11 -22.93
C GLN A 14 8.94 17.52 -23.51
N THR A 15 8.40 17.70 -24.71
CA THR A 15 8.20 19.03 -25.32
C THR A 15 7.30 19.92 -24.45
N VAL A 16 6.26 19.33 -23.84
CA VAL A 16 5.36 20.07 -22.94
C VAL A 16 6.05 20.41 -21.62
N ILE A 17 6.81 19.46 -21.04
CA ILE A 17 7.60 19.72 -19.83
C ILE A 17 8.61 20.85 -20.06
N ASN A 18 9.32 20.83 -21.19
CA ASN A 18 10.28 21.88 -21.54
C ASN A 18 9.60 23.24 -21.67
N ALA A 19 8.46 23.32 -22.36
CA ALA A 19 7.70 24.56 -22.47
C ALA A 19 7.23 25.10 -21.10
N ILE A 20 6.80 24.22 -20.19
CA ILE A 20 6.43 24.61 -18.81
C ILE A 20 7.65 25.17 -18.06
N ASN A 21 8.80 24.51 -18.17
CA ASN A 21 10.03 24.94 -17.50
C ASN A 21 10.54 26.28 -18.06
N GLU A 22 10.49 26.47 -19.39
CA GLU A 22 10.85 27.72 -20.05
C GLU A 22 9.95 28.87 -19.57
N LEU A 23 8.63 28.66 -19.56
CA LEU A 23 7.68 29.65 -19.04
C LEU A 23 7.88 29.96 -17.55
N ALA A 24 8.12 28.93 -16.72
CA ALA A 24 8.38 29.12 -15.30
C ALA A 24 9.66 29.95 -15.04
N ALA A 25 10.68 29.77 -15.89
CA ALA A 25 11.91 30.55 -15.85
C ALA A 25 11.70 32.00 -16.29
N GLU A 26 10.92 32.24 -17.35
CA GLU A 26 10.59 33.60 -17.83
C GLU A 26 9.79 34.40 -16.81
N VAL A 27 8.82 33.77 -16.14
CA VAL A 27 7.98 34.40 -15.11
C VAL A 27 8.76 34.60 -13.80
N GLY A 28 9.90 33.90 -13.62
CA GLY A 28 10.76 34.06 -12.46
C GLY A 28 10.16 33.52 -11.16
N VAL A 29 9.39 32.41 -11.23
CA VAL A 29 8.76 31.82 -10.04
C VAL A 29 9.85 31.29 -9.10
N THR A 30 9.96 31.90 -7.92
CA THR A 30 10.90 31.43 -6.89
C THR A 30 10.29 30.26 -6.11
N PRO A 31 10.99 29.12 -5.98
CA PRO A 31 10.54 28.03 -5.14
C PRO A 31 10.29 28.49 -3.71
N PHE A 32 9.18 28.03 -3.12
CA PHE A 32 8.89 28.29 -1.72
C PHE A 32 9.99 27.63 -0.86
N PRO A 33 10.62 28.35 0.09
CA PRO A 33 11.68 27.80 0.94
C PRO A 33 11.06 26.86 1.97
N TRP A 34 10.72 25.66 1.52
CA TRP A 34 10.22 24.58 2.34
C TRP A 34 11.33 23.55 2.56
N ALA A 35 11.48 23.13 3.82
CA ALA A 35 12.30 21.99 4.19
C ALA A 35 11.40 20.93 4.84
N PRO A 36 11.65 19.63 4.59
CA PRO A 36 10.97 18.58 5.32
C PRO A 36 11.28 18.68 6.82
N PRO A 37 10.36 18.27 7.71
CA PRO A 37 10.65 18.16 9.13
C PRO A 37 11.87 17.26 9.37
N ALA A 38 12.69 17.62 10.36
CA ALA A 38 13.83 16.79 10.75
C ALA A 38 13.36 15.43 11.26
N GLU A 39 14.03 14.35 10.84
CA GLU A 39 13.73 13.01 11.34
C GLU A 39 14.12 12.90 12.81
N ASN A 40 13.21 12.38 13.63
CA ASN A 40 13.47 12.11 15.04
C ASN A 40 14.08 10.72 15.19
N ALA A 41 15.41 10.66 15.13
CA ALA A 41 16.15 9.40 15.24
C ALA A 41 15.92 8.66 16.56
N GLU A 42 15.67 9.38 17.65
CA GLU A 42 15.36 8.80 18.97
C GLU A 42 14.01 8.09 18.96
N LEU A 43 12.98 8.73 18.39
CA LEU A 43 11.66 8.13 18.22
C LEU A 43 11.72 6.87 17.34
N ILE A 44 12.45 6.93 16.22
CA ILE A 44 12.62 5.77 15.32
C ILE A 44 13.28 4.61 16.06
N ALA A 45 14.33 4.87 16.83
CA ALA A 45 15.03 3.86 17.61
C ALA A 45 14.15 3.27 18.73
N ALA A 46 13.37 4.10 19.42
CA ALA A 46 12.45 3.68 20.48
C ALA A 46 11.33 2.77 19.92
N VAL A 47 10.68 3.21 18.83
CA VAL A 47 9.63 2.43 18.15
C VAL A 47 10.18 1.11 17.63
N ARG A 48 11.36 1.13 16.99
CA ARG A 48 12.00 -0.09 16.51
C ARG A 48 12.28 -1.07 17.65
N THR A 49 12.83 -0.59 18.76
CA THR A 49 13.14 -1.44 19.92
C THR A 49 11.89 -2.06 20.52
N GLN A 50 10.81 -1.30 20.63
CA GLN A 50 9.56 -1.75 21.24
C GLN A 50 8.74 -2.69 20.33
N ALA A 51 8.72 -2.44 19.01
CA ALA A 51 7.74 -3.04 18.11
C ALA A 51 8.31 -4.00 17.06
N LEU A 52 9.62 -4.03 16.82
CA LEU A 52 10.16 -4.83 15.71
C LEU A 52 9.79 -6.32 15.82
N ALA A 53 10.00 -6.93 16.99
CA ALA A 53 9.72 -8.35 17.17
C ALA A 53 8.22 -8.69 17.02
N SER A 54 7.33 -7.82 17.49
CA SER A 54 5.88 -8.02 17.36
C SER A 54 5.40 -7.80 15.92
N VAL A 55 5.99 -6.85 15.20
CA VAL A 55 5.76 -6.65 13.77
C VAL A 55 6.22 -7.88 12.98
N GLU A 56 7.43 -8.38 13.20
CA GLU A 56 7.93 -9.58 12.52
C GLU A 56 7.05 -10.80 12.77
N ALA A 57 6.63 -11.02 14.02
CA ALA A 57 5.72 -12.10 14.39
C ALA A 57 4.34 -11.95 13.72
N ALA A 58 3.80 -10.73 13.67
CA ALA A 58 2.52 -10.46 13.01
C ALA A 58 2.61 -10.64 11.49
N LEU A 59 3.71 -10.23 10.86
CA LEU A 59 3.94 -10.40 9.42
C LEU A 59 4.12 -11.87 9.02
N GLY A 60 4.50 -12.75 9.95
CA GLY A 60 4.53 -14.20 9.76
C GLY A 60 3.15 -14.86 9.66
N GLN A 61 2.07 -14.16 10.05
CA GLN A 61 0.71 -14.68 9.94
C GLN A 61 0.25 -14.67 8.49
N THR A 62 -0.21 -15.82 7.99
CA THR A 62 -0.61 -15.97 6.58
C THR A 62 -2.01 -15.43 6.33
N ASP A 63 -2.96 -15.70 7.23
CA ASP A 63 -4.32 -15.17 7.18
C ASP A 63 -4.33 -13.65 7.35
N LYS A 64 -5.06 -12.95 6.48
CA LYS A 64 -5.09 -11.50 6.49
C LYS A 64 -5.83 -10.90 7.68
N ALA A 65 -6.91 -11.53 8.15
CA ALA A 65 -7.69 -11.02 9.26
C ALA A 65 -6.88 -11.14 10.56
N GLU A 66 -6.26 -12.29 10.79
CA GLU A 66 -5.37 -12.52 11.93
C GLU A 66 -4.16 -11.59 11.90
N ARG A 67 -3.50 -11.46 10.74
CA ARG A 67 -2.38 -10.53 10.57
C ARG A 67 -2.79 -9.08 10.88
N LYS A 68 -3.95 -8.63 10.41
CA LYS A 68 -4.45 -7.27 10.67
C LYS A 68 -4.71 -7.05 12.15
N LEU A 69 -5.30 -8.03 12.85
CA LEU A 69 -5.51 -7.96 14.29
C LEU A 69 -4.19 -7.91 15.06
N ALA A 70 -3.23 -8.75 14.69
CA ALA A 70 -1.91 -8.79 15.32
C ALA A 70 -1.12 -7.48 15.12
N ILE A 71 -1.12 -6.91 13.91
CA ILE A 71 -0.48 -5.60 13.64
C ILE A 71 -1.15 -4.47 14.44
N ASN A 72 -2.49 -4.45 14.51
CA ASN A 72 -3.20 -3.45 15.30
C ASN A 72 -2.90 -3.58 16.80
N ALA A 73 -2.84 -4.80 17.32
CA ALA A 73 -2.47 -5.05 18.71
C ALA A 73 -1.02 -4.63 18.99
N ALA A 74 -0.08 -4.94 18.09
CA ALA A 74 1.31 -4.52 18.19
C ALA A 74 1.46 -2.99 18.18
N ARG A 75 0.68 -2.31 17.33
CA ARG A 75 0.64 -0.85 17.28
C ARG A 75 0.15 -0.24 18.59
N GLN A 76 -0.97 -0.76 19.11
CA GLN A 76 -1.54 -0.26 20.36
C GLN A 76 -0.57 -0.47 21.53
N ALA A 77 0.04 -1.65 21.62
CA ALA A 77 1.05 -1.96 22.64
C ALA A 77 2.32 -1.10 22.50
N CYS A 78 2.69 -0.71 21.27
CA CYS A 78 3.81 0.20 21.04
C CYS A 78 3.50 1.62 21.54
N ILE A 79 2.31 2.13 21.23
CA ILE A 79 1.86 3.45 21.72
C ILE A 79 1.82 3.44 23.25
N GLU A 80 1.15 2.46 23.85
CA GLU A 80 1.04 2.31 25.31
C GLU A 80 2.42 2.17 25.99
N GLY A 81 3.31 1.33 25.44
CA GLY A 81 4.64 1.09 25.99
C GLY A 81 5.57 2.31 25.92
N LEU A 82 5.33 3.22 24.98
CA LEU A 82 6.14 4.44 24.80
C LEU A 82 5.55 5.68 25.47
N GLN A 83 4.36 5.61 26.10
CA GLN A 83 3.71 6.79 26.70
C GLN A 83 4.59 7.56 27.68
N ALA A 84 5.38 6.87 28.51
CA ALA A 84 6.27 7.52 29.47
C ALA A 84 7.42 8.29 28.78
N GLN A 85 8.02 7.70 27.74
CA GLN A 85 9.07 8.36 26.95
C GLN A 85 8.49 9.47 26.07
N ALA A 86 7.29 9.27 25.55
CA ALA A 86 6.56 10.25 24.76
C ALA A 86 6.26 11.52 25.57
N ALA A 87 5.88 11.38 26.84
CA ALA A 87 5.65 12.51 27.74
C ALA A 87 6.94 13.31 28.05
N ASP A 88 8.08 12.62 28.20
CA ASP A 88 9.39 13.24 28.46
C ASP A 88 9.95 13.97 27.23
N GLN A 89 9.81 13.34 26.06
CA GLN A 89 10.39 13.80 24.80
C GLN A 89 9.41 14.62 23.92
N GLY A 90 8.17 14.79 24.38
CA GLY A 90 7.12 15.54 23.67
C GLY A 90 6.60 14.87 22.40
N TRP A 91 6.69 13.54 22.29
CA TRP A 91 6.17 12.81 21.12
C TRP A 91 4.65 12.65 21.21
N SER A 92 3.98 12.85 20.08
CA SER A 92 2.55 12.57 19.97
C SER A 92 2.27 11.11 19.60
N ASP A 93 1.11 10.60 20.00
CA ASP A 93 0.62 9.28 19.58
C ASP A 93 0.56 9.15 18.05
N GLY A 94 0.29 10.25 17.35
CA GLY A 94 0.29 10.31 15.88
C GLY A 94 1.68 10.10 15.27
N GLU A 95 2.72 10.66 15.87
CA GLU A 95 4.11 10.47 15.43
C GLU A 95 4.59 9.05 15.69
N ILE A 96 4.24 8.48 16.85
CA ILE A 96 4.53 7.07 17.18
C ILE A 96 3.84 6.15 16.17
N ALA A 97 2.54 6.36 15.92
CA ALA A 97 1.76 5.55 14.98
C ALA A 97 2.29 5.66 13.54
N ARG A 98 2.72 6.85 13.12
CA ARG A 98 3.36 7.05 11.80
C ARG A 98 4.68 6.28 11.72
N THR A 99 5.55 6.44 12.71
CA THR A 99 6.85 5.76 12.76
C THR A 99 6.68 4.24 12.80
N PHE A 100 5.66 3.74 13.49
CA PHE A 100 5.29 2.33 13.47
C PHE A 100 4.87 1.86 12.07
N ASN A 101 4.08 2.64 11.32
CA ASN A 101 3.72 2.29 9.93
C ASN A 101 4.96 2.21 9.04
N ASP A 102 5.92 3.13 9.23
CA ASP A 102 7.16 3.15 8.46
C ASP A 102 8.02 1.91 8.78
N LEU A 103 8.07 1.49 10.05
CA LEU A 103 8.70 0.24 10.49
C LEU A 103 8.01 -1.00 9.89
N GLU A 104 6.67 -1.04 9.90
CA GLU A 104 5.89 -2.13 9.28
C GLU A 104 6.22 -2.23 7.78
N TYR A 105 6.22 -1.09 7.09
CA TYR A 105 6.54 -1.00 5.67
C TYR A 105 7.97 -1.47 5.38
N SER A 106 8.96 -0.97 6.12
CA SER A 106 10.37 -1.32 5.91
C SER A 106 10.61 -2.80 6.16
N THR A 107 10.05 -3.36 7.23
CA THR A 107 10.19 -4.79 7.59
C THR A 107 9.56 -5.69 6.53
N MET A 108 8.38 -5.33 6.02
CA MET A 108 7.73 -6.06 4.93
C MET A 108 8.51 -5.98 3.62
N ARG A 109 9.03 -4.80 3.29
CA ARG A 109 9.85 -4.58 2.10
C ARG A 109 11.15 -5.39 2.17
N GLU A 110 11.83 -5.37 3.30
CA GLU A 110 13.06 -6.12 3.54
C GLU A 110 12.83 -7.63 3.45
N THR A 111 11.70 -8.13 3.94
CA THR A 111 11.32 -9.55 3.80
C THR A 111 11.28 -9.97 2.33
N VAL A 112 10.68 -9.15 1.46
CA VAL A 112 10.61 -9.46 0.02
C VAL A 112 11.97 -9.30 -0.66
N LEU A 113 12.73 -8.24 -0.32
CA LEU A 113 14.04 -7.97 -0.92
C LEU A 113 15.10 -9.00 -0.51
N SER A 114 15.00 -9.56 0.69
CA SER A 114 15.88 -10.64 1.19
C SER A 114 15.55 -12.01 0.60
N GLY A 115 14.57 -12.11 -0.30
CA GLY A 115 14.18 -13.36 -0.96
C GLY A 115 13.40 -14.33 -0.07
N LYS A 116 12.96 -13.88 1.12
CA LYS A 116 12.03 -14.66 1.94
C LYS A 116 10.67 -14.78 1.23
N PRO A 117 9.89 -15.83 1.52
CA PRO A 117 8.50 -15.91 1.04
C PRO A 117 7.71 -14.65 1.41
N ARG A 118 6.77 -14.28 0.55
CA ARG A 118 5.80 -13.20 0.84
C ARG A 118 4.97 -13.56 2.06
N LEU A 119 4.22 -12.60 2.60
CA LEU A 119 3.37 -12.77 3.79
C LEU A 119 2.41 -13.96 3.73
N ASP A 120 1.93 -14.33 2.53
CA ASP A 120 1.04 -15.46 2.31
C ASP A 120 1.79 -16.74 1.85
N GLY A 121 3.10 -16.81 2.08
CA GLY A 121 3.96 -17.94 1.79
C GLY A 121 4.40 -18.09 0.33
N ARG A 122 3.93 -17.22 -0.57
CA ARG A 122 4.21 -17.32 -2.01
C ARG A 122 5.56 -16.70 -2.38
N ASP A 123 6.10 -17.15 -3.51
CA ASP A 123 7.22 -16.47 -4.17
C ASP A 123 6.77 -15.21 -4.95
N GLY A 124 7.72 -14.54 -5.62
CA GLY A 124 7.48 -13.32 -6.40
C GLY A 124 6.71 -13.51 -7.72
N LYS A 125 6.40 -14.75 -8.13
CA LYS A 125 5.81 -15.12 -9.43
C LYS A 125 4.48 -15.86 -9.29
N THR A 126 4.29 -16.59 -8.20
CA THR A 126 3.13 -17.47 -7.97
C THR A 126 1.86 -16.65 -7.70
N ILE A 127 0.81 -16.94 -8.47
CA ILE A 127 -0.52 -16.36 -8.29
C ILE A 127 -1.30 -17.14 -7.21
N ARG A 128 -2.20 -16.47 -6.48
CA ARG A 128 -3.07 -17.14 -5.50
C ARG A 128 -4.03 -18.12 -6.19
N ALA A 129 -4.53 -19.09 -5.43
CA ALA A 129 -5.55 -20.03 -5.90
C ALA A 129 -6.74 -19.30 -6.52
N ILE A 130 -7.22 -19.82 -7.65
CA ILE A 130 -8.35 -19.28 -8.41
C ILE A 130 -9.48 -20.30 -8.40
N SER A 131 -10.70 -19.83 -8.10
CA SER A 131 -11.94 -20.59 -8.26
C SER A 131 -12.90 -19.79 -9.12
N VAL A 132 -13.56 -20.48 -10.06
CA VAL A 132 -14.49 -19.88 -11.02
C VAL A 132 -15.78 -20.67 -11.01
N GLN A 133 -16.90 -19.96 -10.82
CA GLN A 133 -18.25 -20.51 -10.97
C GLN A 133 -19.04 -19.64 -11.92
N THR A 134 -19.84 -20.25 -12.78
CA THR A 134 -20.72 -19.58 -13.74
C THR A 134 -22.18 -19.96 -13.50
N GLY A 135 -23.12 -19.08 -13.82
CA GLY A 135 -24.56 -19.33 -13.60
C GLY A 135 -24.97 -19.28 -12.13
N LEU A 136 -24.30 -18.46 -11.32
CA LEU A 136 -24.55 -18.36 -9.88
C LEU A 136 -25.96 -17.82 -9.56
N LEU A 137 -26.41 -16.80 -10.30
CA LEU A 137 -27.66 -16.10 -10.05
C LEU A 137 -28.75 -16.54 -11.04
N PRO A 138 -29.93 -16.97 -10.55
CA PRO A 138 -30.95 -17.60 -11.39
C PRO A 138 -31.74 -16.64 -12.29
N ARG A 139 -31.68 -15.32 -12.04
CA ARG A 139 -32.49 -14.32 -12.75
C ARG A 139 -31.69 -13.35 -13.62
N THR A 140 -30.37 -13.52 -13.70
CA THR A 140 -29.49 -12.70 -14.56
C THR A 140 -29.34 -13.33 -15.92
N HIS A 141 -29.12 -12.55 -16.98
CA HIS A 141 -28.79 -13.10 -18.31
C HIS A 141 -27.48 -13.91 -18.28
N GLY A 142 -26.49 -13.41 -17.53
CA GLY A 142 -25.26 -14.15 -17.21
C GLY A 142 -24.76 -13.76 -15.84
N SER A 143 -24.12 -14.70 -15.13
CA SER A 143 -23.48 -14.43 -13.85
C SER A 143 -22.26 -15.31 -13.63
N SER A 144 -21.30 -14.80 -12.85
CA SER A 144 -20.14 -15.55 -12.41
C SER A 144 -19.67 -15.12 -11.03
N LEU A 145 -19.08 -16.07 -10.29
CA LEU A 145 -18.30 -15.82 -9.09
C LEU A 145 -16.84 -16.14 -9.38
N PHE A 146 -16.01 -15.11 -9.35
CA PHE A 146 -14.57 -15.24 -9.50
C PHE A 146 -13.90 -15.00 -8.15
N THR A 147 -13.12 -15.97 -7.68
CA THR A 147 -12.36 -15.85 -6.43
C THR A 147 -10.88 -16.06 -6.73
N ARG A 148 -10.03 -15.12 -6.31
CA ARG A 148 -8.56 -15.23 -6.38
C ARG A 148 -7.97 -14.94 -5.00
N GLY A 149 -7.60 -16.01 -4.28
CA GLY A 149 -7.28 -15.94 -2.85
C GLY A 149 -8.45 -15.34 -2.06
N GLU A 150 -8.16 -14.34 -1.24
CA GLU A 150 -9.18 -13.64 -0.43
C GLU A 150 -9.94 -12.52 -1.18
N THR A 151 -9.69 -12.33 -2.48
CA THR A 151 -10.43 -11.36 -3.29
C THR A 151 -11.50 -12.08 -4.10
N GLN A 152 -12.75 -11.72 -3.89
CA GLN A 152 -13.90 -12.30 -4.57
C GLN A 152 -14.70 -11.21 -5.29
N ALA A 153 -15.17 -11.53 -6.49
CA ALA A 153 -16.04 -10.67 -7.28
C ALA A 153 -17.22 -11.48 -7.82
N ILE A 154 -18.43 -10.97 -7.59
CA ILE A 154 -19.63 -11.41 -8.29
C ILE A 154 -19.85 -10.48 -9.49
N VAL A 155 -19.97 -11.06 -10.67
CA VAL A 155 -20.14 -10.32 -11.93
C VAL A 155 -21.43 -10.78 -12.59
N THR A 156 -22.22 -9.83 -13.08
CA THR A 156 -23.45 -10.10 -13.81
C THR A 156 -23.38 -9.45 -15.19
N VAL A 157 -24.07 -10.07 -16.13
CA VAL A 157 -24.26 -9.56 -17.49
C VAL A 157 -25.76 -9.37 -17.68
N THR A 158 -26.13 -8.21 -18.22
CA THR A 158 -27.49 -7.91 -18.62
C THR A 158 -27.50 -7.48 -20.07
N LEU A 159 -28.35 -8.11 -20.87
CA LEU A 159 -28.57 -7.77 -22.26
C LEU A 159 -29.69 -6.73 -22.36
N GLY A 160 -29.54 -5.79 -23.27
CA GLY A 160 -30.50 -4.72 -23.53
C GLY A 160 -30.48 -4.31 -24.99
N THR A 161 -31.48 -3.51 -25.37
CA THR A 161 -31.59 -2.90 -26.69
C THR A 161 -30.86 -1.55 -26.74
N GLY A 162 -30.89 -0.85 -27.87
CA GLY A 162 -30.33 0.51 -27.95
C GLY A 162 -30.97 1.53 -27.00
N LYS A 163 -32.17 1.24 -26.47
CA LYS A 163 -32.81 2.07 -25.43
C LYS A 163 -32.20 1.86 -24.04
N ASP A 164 -31.45 0.78 -23.85
CA ASP A 164 -30.84 0.36 -22.59
C ASP A 164 -29.31 0.60 -22.58
N ALA A 165 -28.76 1.25 -23.61
CA ALA A 165 -27.35 1.61 -23.67
C ALA A 165 -27.03 2.72 -22.65
N GLN A 166 -25.96 2.52 -21.86
CA GLN A 166 -25.42 3.49 -20.90
C GLN A 166 -24.55 4.56 -21.56
#